data_AF-X1NG83-F1
#
_entry.id   AF-X1NG83-F1
#
_cell.length_a   1.000
_cell.length_b   1.000
_cell.length_c   1.000
_cell.angle_alpha   90.00
_cell.angle_beta   90.00
_cell.angle_gamma   90.00
#
_symmetry.space_group_name_H-M   'P 1'
#
loop_
_entity.id
_entity.type
_entity.pdbx_description
1 polymer ?
#
loop_
_entity_poly.entity_id
_entity_poly.type
_entity_poly.pdbx_seq_one_letter_code
_entity_poly.pdbx_strand_id
1 'polypeptide(L)'
;MGVEVVKSFGAKSREIERFKEENARTLQLSIKRTRFIAALTPSMEILTLIGLAGILWYGGREVIRGTLSTGELVTFLGYIALAVNPLTYISQTFGVYQQAMASAERVFELMDTESEIKEFSQAVDIPHLKGSVQLKNVYFGYDGESVLENINLEVK
;
A
#
# COMPACT_ATOMS: atom_id res chain seq x y z
N MET A 1 -9.99 19.01 -6.52
CA MET A 1 -9.98 20.42 -6.98
C MET A 1 -8.81 20.57 -7.96
N GLY A 2 -8.88 20.09 -9.20
CA GLY A 2 -9.78 20.52 -10.25
C GLY A 2 -8.96 21.37 -11.21
N VAL A 3 -8.40 20.76 -12.28
CA VAL A 3 -7.48 21.33 -13.30
C VAL A 3 -7.97 22.67 -13.89
N GLU A 4 -9.26 22.96 -13.73
CA GLU A 4 -9.94 24.17 -14.15
C GLU A 4 -9.54 25.42 -13.33
N VAL A 5 -9.27 25.30 -12.02
CA VAL A 5 -8.84 26.44 -11.18
C VAL A 5 -7.42 26.89 -11.52
N VAL A 6 -6.55 25.95 -11.92
CA VAL A 6 -5.14 26.22 -12.24
C VAL A 6 -4.98 26.96 -13.58
N LYS A 7 -5.93 26.79 -14.52
CA LYS A 7 -5.91 27.50 -15.80
C LYS A 7 -6.36 28.95 -15.69
N SER A 8 -7.21 29.28 -14.72
CA SER A 8 -7.87 30.60 -14.63
C SER A 8 -7.06 31.65 -13.87
N PHE A 9 -6.10 31.26 -13.02
CA PHE A 9 -5.44 32.18 -12.08
C PHE A 9 -3.99 32.57 -12.39
N GLY A 10 -3.39 32.16 -13.51
CA GLY A 10 -1.97 32.47 -13.79
C GLY A 10 -0.97 31.91 -12.75
N ALA A 11 -1.44 31.09 -11.81
CA ALA A 11 -0.68 30.49 -10.72
C ALA A 11 -0.07 29.13 -11.09
N LYS A 12 -0.10 28.75 -12.37
CA LYS A 12 0.47 27.50 -12.92
C LYS A 12 1.88 27.25 -12.41
N SER A 13 2.75 28.26 -12.43
CA SER A 13 4.16 28.12 -12.06
C SER A 13 4.33 27.77 -10.60
N ARG A 14 3.59 28.43 -9.69
CA ARG A 14 3.66 28.19 -8.24
C ARG A 14 3.12 26.81 -7.87
N GLU A 15 2.05 26.36 -8.53
CA GLU A 15 1.47 25.05 -8.29
C GLU A 15 2.35 23.92 -8.87
N ILE A 16 3.02 24.17 -10.02
CA ILE A 16 4.04 23.27 -10.59
C ILE A 16 5.27 23.18 -9.67
N GLU A 17 5.73 24.30 -9.10
CA GLU A 17 6.85 24.33 -8.14
C GLU A 17 6.51 23.46 -6.91
N ARG A 18 5.32 23.68 -6.32
CA ARG A 18 4.84 22.90 -5.16
C ARG A 18 4.70 21.42 -5.48
N PHE A 19 4.16 21.08 -6.65
CA PHE A 19 4.05 19.68 -7.09
C PHE A 19 5.42 19.04 -7.32
N LYS A 20 6.41 19.78 -7.83
CA LYS A 20 7.79 19.30 -7.98
C LYS A 20 8.46 19.04 -6.63
N GLU A 21 8.26 19.91 -5.64
CA GLU A 21 8.80 19.72 -4.29
C GLU A 21 8.24 18.45 -3.62
N GLU A 22 6.92 18.26 -3.68
CA GLU A 22 6.27 17.06 -3.13
C GLU A 22 6.69 15.77 -3.86
N ASN A 23 6.82 15.82 -5.19
CA ASN A 23 7.35 14.70 -5.95
C ASN A 23 8.81 14.40 -5.62
N ALA A 24 9.65 15.43 -5.46
CA ALA A 24 11.05 15.26 -5.09
C ALA A 24 11.16 14.59 -3.72
N ARG A 25 10.31 14.99 -2.76
CA ARG A 25 10.23 14.35 -1.44
C ARG A 25 9.81 12.88 -1.54
N THR A 26 8.78 12.59 -2.33
CA THR A 26 8.30 11.22 -2.56
C THR A 26 9.35 10.34 -3.25
N LEU A 27 10.07 10.91 -4.21
CA LEU A 27 11.18 10.25 -4.89
C LEU A 27 12.33 9.95 -3.92
N GLN A 28 12.71 10.89 -3.06
CA GLN A 28 13.75 10.67 -2.05
C GLN A 28 13.38 9.56 -1.07
N LEU A 29 12.12 9.53 -0.60
CA LEU A 29 11.63 8.46 0.27
C LEU A 29 11.66 7.10 -0.44
N SER A 30 11.27 7.07 -1.72
CA SER A 30 11.32 5.86 -2.54
C SER A 30 12.74 5.36 -2.74
N ILE A 31 13.69 6.26 -3.08
CA ILE A 31 15.12 5.92 -3.23
C ILE A 31 15.70 5.40 -1.91
N LYS A 32 15.38 6.05 -0.79
CA LYS A 32 15.83 5.63 0.54
C LYS A 32 15.33 4.22 0.85
N ARG A 33 14.04 3.95 0.64
CA ARG A 33 13.43 2.62 0.82
C ARG A 33 14.10 1.57 -0.08
N THR A 34 14.29 1.86 -1.36
CA THR A 34 14.96 0.96 -2.31
C THR A 34 16.39 0.66 -1.88
N ARG A 35 17.15 1.65 -1.40
CA ARG A 35 18.52 1.41 -0.89
C ARG A 35 18.53 0.50 0.33
N PHE A 36 17.60 0.68 1.28
CA PHE A 36 17.49 -0.21 2.44
C PHE A 36 17.19 -1.65 2.03
N ILE A 37 16.22 -1.85 1.12
CA ILE A 37 15.86 -3.18 0.63
C ILE A 37 17.01 -3.81 -0.18
N ALA A 38 17.65 -3.02 -1.05
CA ALA A 38 18.79 -3.49 -1.86
C ALA A 38 20.01 -3.88 -1.02
N ALA A 39 20.17 -3.34 0.19
CA ALA A 39 21.24 -3.73 1.10
C ALA A 39 20.97 -5.05 1.83
N LEU A 40 19.73 -5.53 1.90
CA LEU A 40 19.40 -6.78 2.59
C LEU A 40 19.99 -8.01 1.89
N THR A 41 19.86 -8.09 0.56
CA THR A 41 20.40 -9.22 -0.23
C THR A 41 21.90 -9.43 -0.04
N PRO A 42 22.79 -8.42 -0.28
CA PRO A 42 24.22 -8.60 -0.07
C PRO A 42 24.58 -8.84 1.40
N SER A 43 23.82 -8.30 2.35
CA SER A 43 24.05 -8.59 3.78
C SER A 43 23.81 -10.06 4.12
N MET A 44 22.75 -10.67 3.57
CA MET A 44 22.44 -12.09 3.75
C MET A 44 23.47 -12.99 3.06
N GLU A 45 23.98 -12.59 1.90
CA GLU A 45 25.08 -13.30 1.22
C GLU A 45 26.36 -13.28 2.05
N ILE A 46 26.77 -12.13 2.57
CA ILE A 46 27.94 -12.01 3.44
C ILE A 46 27.78 -12.88 4.69
N LEU A 47 26.61 -12.82 5.35
CA LEU A 47 26.31 -13.65 6.51
C LEU A 47 26.42 -15.14 6.18
N THR A 48 25.90 -15.55 5.02
CA THR A 48 25.96 -16.93 4.53
C THR A 48 27.40 -17.38 4.32
N LEU A 49 28.22 -16.55 3.65
CA LEU A 49 29.63 -16.86 3.40
C LEU A 49 30.43 -16.97 4.71
N ILE A 50 30.18 -16.07 5.68
CA ILE A 50 30.79 -16.13 7.01
C ILE A 50 30.38 -17.42 7.72
N GLY A 51 29.09 -17.78 7.67
CA GLY A 51 28.58 -19.02 8.26
C GLY A 51 29.23 -20.26 7.66
N LEU A 52 29.30 -20.35 6.33
CA LEU A 52 29.97 -21.45 5.63
C LEU A 52 31.46 -21.53 5.96
N ALA A 53 32.16 -20.39 6.01
CA ALA A 53 33.57 -20.34 6.41
C ALA A 53 33.76 -20.82 7.85
N GLY A 54 32.88 -20.43 8.78
CA GLY A 54 32.89 -20.89 10.16
C GLY A 54 32.66 -22.40 10.29
N ILE A 55 31.69 -22.94 9.54
CA ILE A 55 31.42 -24.38 9.48
C ILE A 55 32.62 -25.14 8.91
N LEU A 56 33.23 -24.64 7.83
CA LEU A 56 34.43 -25.27 7.24
C LEU A 56 35.61 -25.26 8.21
N TRP A 57 35.82 -24.16 8.92
CA TRP A 57 36.91 -24.07 9.91
C TRP A 57 36.68 -25.03 11.07
N TYR A 58 35.51 -24.97 11.72
CA TYR A 58 35.21 -25.81 12.87
C TYR A 58 35.06 -27.29 12.47
N GLY A 59 34.24 -27.57 11.48
CA GLY A 59 33.99 -28.93 10.97
C GLY A 59 35.24 -29.57 10.39
N GLY A 60 36.08 -28.81 9.66
CA GLY A 60 37.36 -29.31 9.16
C GLY A 60 38.31 -29.74 10.30
N ARG A 61 38.33 -29.00 11.41
CA ARG A 61 39.10 -29.39 12.60
C ARG A 61 38.60 -30.69 13.22
N GLU A 62 37.29 -30.89 13.28
CA GLU A 62 36.67 -32.12 13.80
C GLU A 62 36.89 -33.32 12.87
N VAL A 63 36.90 -33.11 11.55
CA VAL A 63 37.31 -34.15 10.58
C VAL A 63 38.75 -34.59 10.80
N ILE A 64 39.68 -33.64 11.00
CA ILE A 64 41.09 -33.95 11.29
C ILE A 64 41.23 -34.73 12.61
N ARG A 65 40.37 -34.46 13.60
CA ARG A 65 40.33 -35.16 14.90
C ARG A 65 39.66 -36.54 14.83
N GLY A 66 39.02 -36.88 13.71
CA GLY A 66 38.30 -38.13 13.52
C GLY A 66 36.95 -38.20 14.24
N THR A 67 36.44 -37.08 14.77
CA THR A 67 35.13 -36.99 15.43
C THR A 67 33.97 -36.79 14.46
N LEU A 68 34.27 -36.33 13.24
CA LEU A 68 33.32 -36.13 12.16
C LEU A 68 33.90 -36.75 10.87
N SER A 69 33.07 -37.38 10.04
CA SER A 69 33.49 -37.79 8.70
C SER A 69 33.41 -36.63 7.71
N THR A 70 34.21 -36.69 6.64
CA THR A 70 34.12 -35.73 5.53
C THR A 70 32.73 -35.74 4.89
N GLY A 71 32.08 -36.90 4.81
CA GLY A 71 30.73 -37.04 4.28
C GLY A 71 29.70 -36.27 5.11
N GLU A 72 29.73 -36.42 6.44
CA GLU A 72 28.84 -35.68 7.34
C GLU A 72 29.01 -34.16 7.22
N LEU A 73 30.25 -33.67 7.10
CA LEU A 73 30.51 -32.25 6.91
C LEU A 73 29.91 -31.73 5.59
N VAL A 74 30.11 -32.44 4.49
CA VAL A 74 29.57 -32.07 3.17
C VAL A 74 28.05 -32.10 3.16
N THR A 75 27.45 -33.13 3.77
CA THR A 75 25.99 -33.23 3.92
C THR A 75 25.43 -32.07 4.74
N PHE A 76 26.09 -31.71 5.86
CA PHE A 76 25.68 -30.59 6.69
C PHE A 76 25.74 -29.26 5.94
N LEU A 77 26.83 -29.01 5.19
CA LEU A 77 26.95 -27.82 4.33
C LEU A 77 25.83 -27.79 3.27
N GLY A 78 25.48 -28.93 2.68
CA GLY A 78 24.36 -29.06 1.75
C GLY A 78 23.01 -28.70 2.38
N TYR A 79 22.74 -29.17 3.60
CA TYR A 79 21.51 -28.82 4.33
C TYR A 79 21.41 -27.34 4.66
N ILE A 80 22.52 -26.71 5.07
CA ILE A 80 22.56 -25.27 5.31
C ILE A 80 22.29 -24.49 4.02
N ALA A 81 22.93 -24.88 2.90
CA ALA A 81 22.71 -24.24 1.61
C ALA A 81 21.23 -24.34 1.15
N LEU A 82 20.58 -25.48 1.42
CA LEU A 82 19.15 -25.65 1.17
C LEU A 82 18.28 -24.78 2.08
N ALA A 83 18.70 -24.51 3.32
CA ALA A 83 17.95 -23.70 4.28
C ALA A 83 18.05 -22.19 4.04
N VAL A 84 19.16 -21.69 3.51
CA VAL A 84 19.39 -20.25 3.29
C VAL A 84 18.39 -19.63 2.31
N ASN A 85 18.07 -20.34 1.22
CA ASN A 85 17.13 -19.87 0.20
C ASN A 85 15.72 -19.58 0.75
N PRO A 86 15.02 -20.53 1.40
CA PRO A 86 13.69 -20.30 1.96
C PRO A 86 13.72 -19.24 3.08
N LEU A 87 14.76 -19.18 3.90
CA LEU A 87 14.91 -18.13 4.93
C LEU A 87 14.99 -16.72 4.32
N THR A 88 15.74 -16.59 3.23
CA THR A 88 15.86 -15.33 2.49
C THR A 88 14.53 -14.95 1.85
N TYR A 89 13.82 -15.92 1.25
CA TYR A 89 12.52 -15.70 0.63
C TYR A 89 11.45 -15.23 1.63
N ILE A 90 11.39 -15.83 2.83
CA ILE A 90 10.49 -15.39 3.91
C ILE A 90 10.78 -13.93 4.28
N SER A 91 12.07 -13.58 4.43
CA SER A 91 12.50 -12.24 4.82
C SER A 91 12.09 -11.17 3.79
N GLN A 92 12.23 -11.48 2.49
CA GLN A 92 11.85 -10.56 1.41
C GLN A 92 10.32 -10.44 1.26
N THR A 93 9.60 -11.55 1.40
CA THR A 93 8.16 -11.61 1.23
C THR A 93 7.40 -10.91 2.36
N PHE A 94 7.99 -10.79 3.55
CA PHE A 94 7.38 -10.09 4.68
C PHE A 94 6.96 -8.65 4.35
N GLY A 95 7.79 -7.91 3.61
CA GLY A 95 7.47 -6.54 3.18
C GLY A 95 6.30 -6.48 2.19
N VAL A 96 6.21 -7.46 1.30
CA VAL A 96 5.09 -7.57 0.33
C VAL A 96 3.80 -7.91 1.08
N TYR A 97 3.88 -8.79 2.07
CA TYR A 97 2.73 -9.18 2.89
C TYR A 97 2.14 -7.98 3.65
N GLN A 98 2.97 -7.14 4.27
CA GLN A 98 2.50 -5.92 4.94
C GLN A 98 1.79 -4.97 3.97
N GLN A 99 2.34 -4.78 2.76
CA GLN A 99 1.71 -3.94 1.74
C GLN A 99 0.38 -4.50 1.24
N ALA A 100 0.31 -5.83 1.08
CA ALA A 100 -0.94 -6.52 0.73
C ALA A 100 -2.01 -6.31 1.80
N MET A 101 -1.65 -6.39 3.08
CA MET A 101 -2.59 -6.17 4.19
C MET A 101 -3.14 -4.75 4.23
N ALA A 102 -2.30 -3.73 4.11
CA ALA A 102 -2.75 -2.34 4.04
C ALA A 102 -3.58 -2.02 2.78
N SER A 103 -3.47 -2.84 1.73
CA SER A 103 -4.31 -2.72 0.54
C SER A 103 -5.64 -3.43 0.72
N ALA A 104 -5.64 -4.59 1.38
CA ALA A 104 -6.85 -5.32 1.72
C ALA A 104 -7.74 -4.53 2.68
N GLU A 105 -7.16 -3.89 3.70
CA GLU A 105 -7.87 -3.03 4.66
C GLU A 105 -8.70 -1.95 3.94
N ARG A 106 -8.08 -1.21 3.02
CA ARG A 106 -8.77 -0.19 2.20
C ARG A 106 -9.87 -0.77 1.30
N VAL A 107 -9.69 -1.99 0.79
CA VAL A 107 -10.73 -2.66 -0.01
C VAL A 107 -11.92 -3.01 0.87
N PHE A 108 -11.68 -3.53 2.07
CA PHE A 108 -12.75 -3.85 3.03
C PHE A 108 -13.46 -2.59 3.52
N GLU A 109 -12.73 -1.51 3.84
CA GLU A 109 -13.32 -0.20 4.17
C GLU A 109 -14.30 0.27 3.08
N LEU A 110 -13.90 0.13 1.81
CA LEU A 110 -14.75 0.51 0.69
C LEU A 110 -15.99 -0.38 0.55
N MET A 111 -15.85 -1.70 0.77
CA MET A 111 -16.98 -2.62 0.73
C MET A 111 -17.97 -2.42 1.89
N ASP A 112 -17.46 -2.03 3.05
CA ASP A 112 -18.26 -1.80 4.26
C ASP A 112 -18.85 -0.37 4.33
N THR A 113 -18.53 0.49 3.35
CA THR A 113 -19.11 1.83 3.26
C THR A 113 -20.62 1.74 3.02
N GLU A 114 -21.44 2.17 3.98
CA GLU A 114 -22.89 2.26 3.81
C GLU A 114 -23.25 3.29 2.71
N SER A 115 -24.18 2.91 1.82
CA SER A 115 -24.77 3.86 0.86
C SER A 115 -25.50 4.99 1.61
N GLU A 116 -25.11 6.23 1.36
CA GLU A 116 -25.80 7.41 1.87
C GLU A 116 -27.26 7.50 1.37
N ILE A 117 -27.54 6.89 0.21
CA ILE A 117 -28.89 6.79 -0.36
C ILE A 117 -29.45 5.42 -0.01
N LYS A 118 -30.31 5.37 1.02
CA LYS A 118 -31.10 4.20 1.36
C LYS A 118 -32.35 4.19 0.47
N GLU A 119 -32.51 3.16 -0.36
CA GLU A 119 -33.79 2.94 -1.05
C GLU A 119 -34.89 2.73 0.00
N PHE A 120 -35.93 3.57 -0.04
CA PHE A 120 -37.06 3.43 0.86
C PHE A 120 -37.80 2.13 0.55
N SER A 121 -38.04 1.30 1.56
CA SER A 121 -38.74 0.01 1.44
C SER A 121 -40.19 0.11 0.93
N GLN A 122 -40.73 1.33 0.82
CA GLN A 122 -42.04 1.66 0.26
C GLN A 122 -41.91 2.58 -0.98
N ALA A 123 -40.86 2.40 -1.79
CA ALA A 123 -40.74 3.12 -3.05
C ALA A 123 -42.01 2.91 -3.90
N VAL A 124 -42.64 4.01 -4.29
CA VAL A 124 -43.86 4.00 -5.10
C VAL A 124 -43.45 3.92 -6.56
N ASP A 125 -43.98 2.94 -7.29
CA ASP A 125 -43.78 2.84 -8.73
C ASP A 125 -44.49 4.01 -9.43
N ILE A 126 -43.75 4.79 -10.22
CA ILE A 126 -44.29 5.99 -10.89
C ILE A 126 -44.42 5.71 -12.39
N PRO A 127 -45.60 5.29 -12.89
CA PRO A 127 -45.75 4.87 -14.28
C PRO A 127 -45.66 6.04 -15.25
N HIS A 128 -46.29 7.20 -14.96
CA HIS A 128 -46.25 8.41 -15.82
C HIS A 128 -46.18 9.70 -15.00
N LEU A 129 -45.17 10.53 -15.26
CA LEU A 129 -44.96 11.84 -14.62
C LEU A 129 -45.56 12.97 -15.47
N LYS A 130 -46.28 13.89 -14.83
CA LYS A 130 -46.83 15.10 -15.48
C LYS A 130 -45.82 16.24 -15.62
N GLY A 131 -44.61 16.10 -15.07
CA GLY A 131 -43.54 17.10 -15.15
C GLY A 131 -43.59 18.21 -14.10
N SER A 132 -44.61 18.27 -13.24
CA SER A 132 -44.70 19.27 -12.19
C SER A 132 -43.70 19.01 -11.06
N VAL A 133 -42.88 20.00 -10.73
CA VAL A 133 -41.89 19.96 -9.64
C VAL A 133 -42.24 21.01 -8.59
N GLN A 134 -42.35 20.59 -7.34
CA GLN A 134 -42.60 21.47 -6.20
C GLN A 134 -41.51 21.27 -5.13
N LEU A 135 -40.79 22.35 -4.81
CA LEU A 135 -39.87 22.46 -3.69
C LEU A 135 -40.61 23.21 -2.57
N LYS A 136 -40.66 22.65 -1.36
CA LYS A 136 -41.28 23.29 -0.19
C LYS A 136 -40.29 23.32 0.97
N ASN A 137 -40.00 24.52 1.46
CA ASN A 137 -39.13 24.79 2.60
C ASN A 137 -37.83 23.97 2.57
N VAL A 138 -37.19 23.91 1.40
CA VAL A 138 -36.01 23.07 1.21
C VAL A 138 -34.79 23.74 1.81
N TYR A 139 -34.08 22.98 2.64
CA TYR A 139 -32.76 23.31 3.17
C TYR A 139 -31.77 22.26 2.67
N PHE A 140 -30.59 22.68 2.24
CA PHE A 140 -29.56 21.78 1.75
C PHE A 140 -28.17 22.36 2.00
N GLY A 141 -27.20 21.51 2.31
CA GLY A 141 -25.84 21.92 2.58
C GLY A 141 -24.86 20.76 2.46
N TYR A 142 -23.58 21.09 2.33
CA TYR A 142 -22.47 20.15 2.35
C TYR A 142 -21.58 20.45 3.55
N ASP A 143 -21.11 19.43 4.27
CA ASP A 143 -20.15 19.56 5.37
C ASP A 143 -20.52 20.62 6.44
N GLY A 144 -21.83 20.76 6.71
CA GLY A 144 -22.36 21.71 7.68
C GLY A 144 -22.51 23.14 7.17
N GLU A 145 -22.06 23.45 5.95
CA GLU A 145 -22.32 24.72 5.28
C GLU A 145 -23.63 24.68 4.50
N SER A 146 -24.51 25.60 4.84
CA SER A 146 -25.83 25.74 4.21
C SER A 146 -25.72 26.41 2.83
N VAL A 147 -26.24 25.75 1.81
CA VAL A 147 -26.22 26.21 0.39
C VAL A 147 -27.61 26.67 -0.06
N LEU A 148 -28.65 25.94 0.34
CA LEU A 148 -30.04 26.33 0.11
C LEU A 148 -30.71 26.53 1.46
N GLU A 149 -31.38 27.67 1.62
CA GLU A 149 -32.12 27.99 2.83
C GLU A 149 -33.56 28.36 2.49
N ASN A 150 -34.49 27.59 3.04
CA ASN A 150 -35.93 27.82 2.94
C ASN A 150 -36.45 28.07 1.50
N ILE A 151 -35.97 27.27 0.54
CA ILE A 151 -36.37 27.44 -0.86
C ILE A 151 -37.77 26.86 -1.10
N ASN A 152 -38.62 27.69 -1.72
CA ASN A 152 -39.96 27.33 -2.15
C ASN A 152 -40.10 27.66 -3.64
N LEU A 153 -40.43 26.67 -4.46
CA LEU A 153 -40.54 26.83 -5.92
C LEU A 153 -41.60 25.86 -6.45
N GLU A 154 -42.39 26.30 -7.42
CA GLU A 154 -43.31 25.45 -8.15
C GLU A 154 -43.16 25.69 -9.65
N VAL A 155 -42.90 24.62 -10.40
CA VAL A 155 -42.79 24.62 -11.86
C VAL A 155 -43.76 23.57 -12.40
N LYS A 156 -44.55 23.95 -13.41
CA LYS A 156 -45.58 23.11 -14.03
C LYS A 156 -45.17 22.65 -15.41
#